data_AF-A0A034W0N7-F1
#
_entry.id   AF-A0A034W0N7-F1
#
_cell.length_a   1.000
_cell.length_b   1.000
_cell.length_c   1.000
_cell.angle_alpha   90.00
_cell.angle_beta   90.00
_cell.angle_gamma   90.00
#
_symmetry.space_group_name_H-M   'P 1'
#
loop_
_entity.id
_entity.type
_entity.pdbx_description
1 polymer ?
#
loop_
_entity_poly.entity_id
_entity_poly.type
_entity_poly.pdbx_seq_one_letter_code
_entity_poly.pdbx_strand_id
1 'polypeptide(L)'
;MFDNFLSMLRKRRRLDNVPDVATPGPAERAANADDYWNTLFNTTNNTTSANTSSGSSFSTPVCTAVPHLNTTKSSGAVDNDLSLLTLPSLELCSIDRPFNLNERFVSVLDQLDARVEKFRKDALGLQEKKDFLLMSIDLIKSHDMLHSMMEAEREEIFCYIQRVNARLSTVDLLVHTVRDRSQEDALSQINALIDMMITIGDPVLSRQRCQQYLNACCSAAEASSSYEYGVDMDAGPVDKKFESALLGCTLDDQKNIKKRLQALMGYLNKQTIRN
;
A
#
# COMPACT_ATOMS: atom_id res chain seq x y z
N MET A 1 -8.07 8.38 17.24
CA MET A 1 -6.67 7.90 17.07
C MET A 1 -5.65 8.82 17.75
N PHE A 2 -5.78 10.15 17.63
CA PHE A 2 -4.90 11.14 18.25
C PHE A 2 -4.91 11.13 19.80
N ASP A 3 -6.05 10.86 20.43
CA ASP A 3 -6.16 10.76 21.90
C ASP A 3 -5.34 9.61 22.49
N ASN A 4 -5.18 8.51 21.74
CA ASN A 4 -4.36 7.38 22.16
C ASN A 4 -2.86 7.73 22.15
N PHE A 5 -2.43 8.58 21.20
CA PHE A 5 -1.04 9.04 21.09
C PHE A 5 -0.69 10.03 22.22
N LEU A 6 -1.58 11.01 22.50
CA LEU A 6 -1.41 11.92 23.62
C LEU A 6 -1.50 11.21 24.99
N SER A 7 -2.34 10.18 25.09
CA SER A 7 -2.43 9.27 26.24
C SER A 7 -1.12 8.51 26.48
N MET A 8 -0.47 8.02 25.42
CA MET A 8 0.84 7.35 25.50
C MET A 8 1.96 8.30 25.94
N LEU A 9 1.99 9.54 25.44
CA LEU A 9 2.96 10.55 25.87
C LEU A 9 2.77 10.95 27.34
N ARG A 10 1.52 11.05 27.81
CA ARG A 10 1.19 11.28 29.24
C ARG A 10 1.55 10.10 30.13
N LYS A 11 1.35 8.85 29.67
CA LYS A 11 1.74 7.63 30.39
C LYS A 11 3.25 7.50 30.54
N ARG A 12 4.03 7.90 29.52
CA ARG A 12 5.49 7.83 29.56
C ARG A 12 6.09 8.75 30.64
N ARG A 13 5.56 9.96 30.80
CA ARG A 13 5.94 10.89 31.89
C ARG A 13 5.62 10.35 33.30
N ARG A 14 4.66 9.43 33.46
CA ARG A 14 4.33 8.81 34.75
C ARG A 14 5.19 7.58 35.08
N LEU A 15 5.83 6.97 34.08
CA LEU A 15 6.64 5.75 34.27
C LEU A 15 8.08 6.04 34.72
N ASP A 16 8.55 7.29 34.62
CA ASP A 16 9.88 7.69 35.10
C ASP A 16 9.95 7.85 36.64
N ASN A 17 8.94 7.39 37.39
CA ASN A 17 8.85 7.54 38.85
C ASN A 17 8.47 6.25 39.60
N VAL A 18 8.72 5.06 39.04
CA VAL A 18 8.49 3.77 39.71
C VAL A 18 9.78 2.95 39.75
N PRO A 19 10.19 2.39 40.90
CA PRO A 19 11.40 1.58 40.99
C PRO A 19 11.25 0.22 40.29
N ASP A 20 12.37 -0.28 39.77
CA ASP A 20 12.54 -1.42 38.86
C ASP A 20 11.68 -2.66 39.15
N VAL A 21 10.87 -3.05 38.16
CA VAL A 21 10.37 -4.41 37.97
C VAL A 21 10.65 -4.84 36.53
N ALA A 22 11.23 -6.02 36.37
CA ALA A 22 11.77 -6.59 35.14
C ALA A 22 10.88 -6.38 33.90
N THR A 23 11.40 -5.65 32.93
CA THR A 23 10.73 -5.37 31.65
C THR A 23 11.04 -6.47 30.62
N PRO A 24 10.06 -6.96 29.84
CA PRO A 24 10.31 -7.93 28.78
C PRO A 24 11.15 -7.33 27.65
N GLY A 25 11.96 -8.18 27.00
CA GLY A 25 13.02 -7.76 26.09
C GLY A 25 12.55 -7.15 24.75
N PRO A 26 13.47 -6.52 23.99
CA PRO A 26 13.17 -5.77 22.76
C PRO A 26 12.44 -6.57 21.67
N ALA A 27 12.65 -7.88 21.60
CA ALA A 27 12.06 -8.76 20.58
C ALA A 27 10.54 -8.95 20.75
N GLU A 28 10.06 -9.03 21.99
CA GLU A 28 8.64 -9.25 22.31
C GLU A 28 7.79 -7.98 22.05
N ARG A 29 8.45 -6.82 22.06
CA ARG A 29 7.86 -5.51 21.73
C ARG A 29 7.72 -5.28 20.22
N ALA A 30 8.54 -5.94 19.40
CA ALA A 30 8.49 -5.85 17.95
C ALA A 30 7.36 -6.70 17.36
N ALA A 31 7.15 -7.92 17.87
CA ALA A 31 6.09 -8.82 17.41
C ALA A 31 4.67 -8.22 17.53
N ASN A 32 4.42 -7.44 18.60
CA ASN A 32 3.13 -6.78 18.81
C ASN A 32 2.93 -5.50 17.96
N ALA A 33 3.98 -4.98 17.33
CA ALA A 33 3.88 -3.78 16.48
C ALA A 33 3.32 -4.15 15.10
N ASP A 34 3.69 -5.30 14.55
CA ASP A 34 3.22 -5.76 13.24
C ASP A 34 1.71 -6.04 13.24
N ASP A 35 1.18 -6.62 14.31
CA ASP A 35 -0.27 -6.83 14.49
C ASP A 35 -1.06 -5.52 14.62
N TYR A 36 -0.48 -4.52 15.29
CA TYR A 36 -1.05 -3.19 15.40
C TYR A 36 -1.14 -2.48 14.04
N TRP A 37 -0.09 -2.60 13.21
CA TRP A 37 -0.08 -2.05 11.87
C TRP A 37 -1.05 -2.79 10.94
N ASN A 38 -1.12 -4.13 10.98
CA ASN A 38 -2.06 -4.92 10.18
C ASN A 38 -3.52 -4.54 10.45
N THR A 39 -3.87 -4.26 11.70
CA THR A 39 -5.24 -3.85 12.10
C THR A 39 -5.61 -2.45 11.54
N LEU A 40 -4.65 -1.54 11.49
CA LEU A 40 -4.83 -0.19 10.94
C LEU A 40 -4.98 -0.17 9.41
N PHE A 41 -4.30 -1.07 8.69
CA PHE A 41 -4.33 -1.12 7.23
C PHE A 41 -5.43 -2.03 6.65
N ASN A 42 -5.91 -3.05 7.37
CA ASN A 42 -6.96 -3.97 6.87
C ASN A 42 -8.40 -3.59 7.27
N THR A 43 -8.62 -2.45 7.92
CA THR A 43 -9.99 -2.00 8.27
C THR A 43 -10.64 -1.27 7.09
N THR A 44 -10.95 -2.01 6.02
CA THR A 44 -12.07 -1.71 5.12
C THR A 44 -12.53 -3.04 4.51
N ASN A 45 -13.83 -3.33 4.66
CA ASN A 45 -14.57 -4.54 4.24
C ASN A 45 -14.70 -5.66 5.28
N ASN A 46 -15.60 -5.45 6.26
CA ASN A 46 -16.61 -6.45 6.58
C ASN A 46 -17.74 -5.83 7.40
N THR A 47 -18.83 -5.47 6.70
CA THR A 47 -20.15 -5.38 7.32
C THR A 47 -20.82 -6.73 7.16
N THR A 48 -20.78 -7.56 8.20
CA THR A 48 -21.71 -8.70 8.30
C THR A 48 -22.13 -8.88 9.75
N SER A 49 -23.36 -8.46 10.00
CA SER A 49 -24.43 -9.25 10.60
C SER A 49 -24.02 -10.35 11.57
N ALA A 50 -24.42 -10.14 12.83
CA ALA A 50 -24.53 -11.17 13.83
C ALA A 50 -25.30 -12.38 13.31
N ASN A 51 -24.77 -13.58 13.51
CA ASN A 51 -25.58 -14.75 13.86
C ASN A 51 -24.76 -15.78 14.63
N THR A 52 -25.27 -16.04 15.83
CA THR A 52 -24.94 -17.12 16.76
C THR A 52 -25.31 -18.49 16.19
N SER A 53 -24.49 -19.52 16.41
CA SER A 53 -24.86 -20.78 17.11
C SER A 53 -23.86 -21.94 16.89
N SER A 54 -23.62 -22.69 17.99
CA SER A 54 -23.20 -24.12 18.12
C SER A 54 -21.91 -24.58 17.41
N GLY A 55 -20.94 -25.27 18.02
CA GLY A 55 -20.95 -26.17 19.19
C GLY A 55 -20.50 -27.57 18.77
N SER A 56 -19.31 -28.01 19.19
CA SER A 56 -18.81 -29.40 19.42
C SER A 56 -17.27 -29.44 19.26
N SER A 57 -16.49 -29.56 20.34
CA SER A 57 -16.10 -30.79 21.06
C SER A 57 -15.18 -31.73 20.26
N PHE A 58 -13.88 -31.78 20.58
CA PHE A 58 -13.23 -32.99 21.16
C PHE A 58 -11.71 -32.80 21.43
N SER A 59 -11.37 -32.89 22.71
CA SER A 59 -10.29 -33.66 23.36
C SER A 59 -8.82 -33.62 22.89
N THR A 60 -7.99 -33.23 23.86
CA THR A 60 -6.56 -33.54 24.04
C THR A 60 -6.32 -35.04 24.26
N PRO A 61 -5.04 -35.49 24.23
CA PRO A 61 -4.43 -35.78 25.52
C PRO A 61 -2.98 -35.32 25.69
N VAL A 62 -2.65 -35.17 26.97
CA VAL A 62 -1.38 -34.81 27.62
C VAL A 62 -0.52 -36.07 27.82
N CYS A 63 0.83 -35.94 27.85
CA CYS A 63 1.71 -36.43 28.93
C CYS A 63 3.22 -36.28 28.65
N THR A 64 3.83 -35.34 29.40
CA THR A 64 5.08 -35.40 30.20
C THR A 64 6.08 -36.56 30.05
N ALA A 65 7.38 -36.24 29.85
CA ALA A 65 8.51 -36.45 30.80
C ALA A 65 9.91 -36.14 30.19
N VAL A 66 10.82 -35.60 31.02
CA VAL A 66 12.24 -35.18 30.82
C VAL A 66 13.19 -36.34 31.26
N PRO A 67 14.56 -36.27 31.30
CA PRO A 67 15.60 -35.41 30.67
C PRO A 67 16.85 -36.18 30.11
N HIS A 68 17.79 -35.49 29.43
CA HIS A 68 19.25 -35.39 29.75
C HIS A 68 20.19 -35.07 28.53
N LEU A 69 20.84 -33.90 28.60
CA LEU A 69 22.21 -33.48 28.21
C LEU A 69 22.90 -33.96 26.90
N ASN A 70 23.23 -33.03 25.97
CA ASN A 70 24.60 -32.53 25.72
C ASN A 70 24.75 -31.57 24.50
N THR A 71 25.29 -30.37 24.78
CA THR A 71 26.46 -29.72 24.12
C THR A 71 26.48 -29.37 22.61
N THR A 72 26.55 -28.04 22.36
CA THR A 72 27.14 -27.31 21.19
C THR A 72 26.39 -27.43 19.84
N LYS A 73 26.19 -26.41 18.99
CA LYS A 73 26.96 -25.22 18.59
C LYS A 73 26.04 -24.10 18.09
N SER A 74 26.57 -22.88 18.14
CA SER A 74 26.13 -21.66 17.47
C SER A 74 25.79 -21.83 15.97
N SER A 75 24.74 -21.17 15.49
CA SER A 75 24.77 -20.13 14.43
C SER A 75 23.35 -19.77 13.99
N GLY A 76 23.12 -18.47 13.76
CA GLY A 76 21.81 -17.90 13.44
C GLY A 76 21.25 -18.40 12.11
N ALA A 77 19.98 -18.76 12.13
CA ALA A 77 19.19 -19.00 10.94
C ALA A 77 18.73 -17.64 10.38
N VAL A 78 19.36 -17.24 9.28
CA VAL A 78 18.72 -16.36 8.31
C VAL A 78 17.78 -17.24 7.49
N ASP A 79 16.49 -16.94 7.53
CA ASP A 79 15.47 -17.60 6.70
C ASP A 79 15.70 -17.23 5.22
N ASN A 80 16.65 -17.92 4.61
CA ASN A 80 16.89 -17.85 3.16
C ASN A 80 15.97 -18.86 2.50
N ASP A 81 14.81 -18.39 2.05
CA ASP A 81 13.83 -19.17 1.26
C ASP A 81 14.31 -19.35 -0.20
N LEU A 82 15.56 -19.83 -0.36
CA LEU A 82 16.22 -20.11 -1.64
C LEU A 82 16.03 -21.58 -2.07
N SER A 83 15.26 -22.35 -1.30
CA SER A 83 15.05 -23.80 -1.45
C SER A 83 14.23 -24.18 -2.68
N LEU A 84 13.53 -23.24 -3.31
CA LEU A 84 12.64 -23.50 -4.45
C LEU A 84 13.25 -23.19 -5.83
N LEU A 85 14.52 -22.76 -5.90
CA LEU A 85 15.28 -22.75 -7.15
C LEU A 85 15.90 -24.11 -7.47
N THR A 86 15.43 -25.19 -6.83
CA THR A 86 15.84 -26.56 -7.14
C THR A 86 15.44 -26.89 -8.58
N LEU A 87 16.35 -26.63 -9.52
CA LEU A 87 16.29 -27.18 -10.86
C LEU A 87 16.35 -28.71 -10.70
N PRO A 88 15.34 -29.46 -11.17
CA PRO A 88 15.38 -30.91 -11.01
C PRO A 88 16.58 -31.46 -11.76
N SER A 89 17.33 -32.32 -11.07
CA SER A 89 18.54 -32.98 -11.53
C SER A 89 18.39 -33.49 -12.97
N LEU A 90 19.41 -33.18 -13.79
CA LEU A 90 19.57 -33.63 -15.16
C LEU A 90 19.78 -35.16 -15.20
N GLU A 91 18.72 -35.95 -15.08
CA GLU A 91 18.75 -37.32 -15.58
C GLU A 91 18.49 -37.30 -17.08
N LEU A 92 19.57 -37.52 -17.83
CA LEU A 92 19.55 -37.79 -19.26
C LEU A 92 18.78 -39.09 -19.51
N CYS A 93 17.51 -38.98 -19.92
CA CYS A 93 16.80 -40.07 -20.58
C CYS A 93 16.37 -39.64 -21.98
N SER A 94 16.59 -40.53 -22.92
CA SER A 94 16.78 -40.26 -24.35
C SER A 94 15.48 -39.96 -25.11
N ILE A 95 15.54 -38.90 -25.94
CA ILE A 95 14.75 -38.65 -27.16
C ILE A 95 13.23 -38.57 -26.97
N ASP A 96 12.76 -37.39 -26.55
CA ASP A 96 11.48 -36.85 -26.98
C ASP A 96 11.56 -35.31 -27.04
N ARG A 97 11.58 -34.79 -28.28
CA ARG A 97 11.36 -33.40 -28.73
C ARG A 97 11.94 -32.21 -27.93
N PRO A 98 12.61 -31.26 -28.60
CA PRO A 98 13.05 -29.97 -28.00
C PRO A 98 11.90 -29.05 -27.52
N PHE A 99 10.65 -29.53 -27.55
CA PHE A 99 9.46 -28.78 -27.16
C PHE A 99 9.23 -28.75 -25.63
N ASN A 100 9.73 -29.73 -24.86
CA ASN A 100 9.53 -29.75 -23.41
C ASN A 100 10.45 -28.80 -22.63
N LEU A 101 11.69 -28.57 -23.08
CA LEU A 101 12.62 -27.69 -22.35
C LEU A 101 12.18 -26.22 -22.42
N ASN A 102 11.73 -25.78 -23.59
CA ASN A 102 11.23 -24.41 -23.78
C ASN A 102 10.01 -24.14 -22.88
N GLU A 103 9.05 -25.06 -22.81
CA GLU A 103 7.89 -24.93 -21.91
C GLU A 103 8.31 -24.85 -20.43
N ARG A 104 9.31 -25.63 -20.02
CA ARG A 104 9.85 -25.56 -18.65
C ARG A 104 10.54 -24.24 -18.37
N PHE A 105 11.34 -23.70 -19.30
CA PHE A 105 11.94 -22.39 -19.14
C PHE A 105 10.90 -21.28 -19.11
N VAL A 106 9.90 -21.32 -19.99
CA VAL A 106 8.78 -20.36 -19.99
C VAL A 106 8.04 -20.39 -18.66
N SER A 107 7.72 -21.58 -18.12
CA SER A 107 7.06 -21.69 -16.82
C SER A 107 7.90 -21.11 -15.67
N VAL A 108 9.22 -21.30 -15.68
CA VAL A 108 10.11 -20.70 -14.67
C VAL A 108 10.16 -19.18 -14.81
N LEU A 109 10.17 -18.67 -16.04
CA LEU A 109 10.13 -17.24 -16.33
C LEU A 109 8.81 -16.61 -15.87
N ASP A 110 7.67 -17.25 -16.13
CA ASP A 110 6.36 -16.79 -15.66
C ASP A 110 6.29 -16.74 -14.12
N GLN A 111 6.88 -17.74 -13.44
CA GLN A 111 6.97 -17.75 -11.98
C GLN A 111 7.92 -16.67 -11.43
N LEU A 112 8.98 -16.33 -12.16
CA LEU A 112 9.86 -15.21 -11.82
C LEU A 112 9.14 -13.88 -12.02
N ASP A 113 8.43 -13.71 -13.14
CA ASP A 113 7.65 -12.51 -13.46
C ASP A 113 6.57 -12.26 -12.39
N ALA A 114 5.81 -13.29 -12.01
CA ALA A 114 4.84 -13.20 -10.93
C ALA A 114 5.48 -12.78 -9.58
N ARG A 115 6.71 -13.25 -9.28
CA ARG A 115 7.44 -12.85 -8.07
C ARG A 115 7.97 -11.42 -8.15
N VAL A 116 8.46 -11.00 -9.31
CA VAL A 116 8.84 -9.60 -9.56
C VAL A 116 7.64 -8.69 -9.37
N GLU A 117 6.48 -9.09 -9.86
CA GLU A 117 5.29 -8.24 -9.78
C GLU A 117 4.70 -8.16 -8.38
N LYS A 118 4.79 -9.26 -7.62
CA LYS A 118 4.54 -9.22 -6.16
C LYS A 118 5.51 -8.30 -5.45
N PHE A 119 6.81 -8.41 -5.72
CA PHE A 119 7.84 -7.55 -5.12
C PHE A 119 7.60 -6.06 -5.42
N ARG A 120 7.24 -5.74 -6.67
CA ARG A 120 6.89 -4.37 -7.08
C ARG A 120 5.69 -3.83 -6.31
N LYS A 121 4.63 -4.64 -6.14
CA LYS A 121 3.46 -4.28 -5.35
C LYS A 121 3.80 -4.05 -3.87
N ASP A 122 4.61 -4.93 -3.28
CA ASP A 122 5.04 -4.81 -1.88
C ASP A 122 5.90 -3.55 -1.67
N ALA A 123 6.82 -3.26 -2.61
CA ALA A 123 7.65 -2.04 -2.60
C ALA A 123 6.81 -0.76 -2.72
N LEU A 124 5.78 -0.76 -3.57
CA LEU A 124 4.83 0.36 -3.68
C LEU A 124 4.10 0.59 -2.35
N GLY A 125 3.66 -0.47 -1.68
CA GLY A 125 3.03 -0.36 -0.35
C GLY A 125 3.99 0.15 0.74
N LEU A 126 5.29 -0.16 0.66
CA LEU A 126 6.29 0.43 1.54
C LEU A 126 6.55 1.91 1.23
N GLN A 127 6.50 2.31 -0.04
CA GLN A 127 6.59 3.70 -0.47
C GLN A 127 5.44 4.53 0.09
N GLU A 128 4.19 4.04 -0.02
CA GLU A 128 3.00 4.69 0.57
C GLU A 128 3.12 4.87 2.10
N LYS A 129 3.67 3.87 2.81
CA LYS A 129 3.92 3.97 4.26
C LYS A 129 4.96 5.04 4.59
N LYS A 130 6.02 5.16 3.79
CA LYS A 130 7.03 6.22 3.94
C LYS A 130 6.40 7.59 3.75
N ASP A 131 5.59 7.77 2.71
CA ASP A 131 4.88 9.02 2.41
C ASP A 131 3.91 9.39 3.55
N PHE A 132 3.19 8.41 4.10
CA PHE A 132 2.32 8.61 5.26
C PHE A 132 3.09 9.09 6.51
N LEU A 133 4.27 8.51 6.77
CA LEU A 133 5.13 8.94 7.89
C LEU A 133 5.66 10.35 7.69
N LEU A 134 6.08 10.71 6.48
CA LEU A 134 6.48 12.08 6.14
C LEU A 134 5.33 13.07 6.37
N MET A 135 4.14 12.74 5.87
CA MET A 135 2.94 13.56 6.08
C MET A 135 2.61 13.71 7.58
N SER A 136 2.73 12.64 8.35
CA SER A 136 2.52 12.67 9.81
C SER A 136 3.52 13.57 10.53
N ILE A 137 4.80 13.53 10.11
CA ILE A 137 5.84 14.41 10.63
C ILE A 137 5.49 15.88 10.32
N ASP A 138 5.05 16.19 9.11
CA ASP A 138 4.72 17.56 8.71
C ASP A 138 3.47 18.09 9.41
N LEU A 139 2.44 17.24 9.59
CA LEU A 139 1.25 17.55 10.41
C LEU A 139 1.62 17.95 11.84
N ILE A 140 2.59 17.25 12.45
CA ILE A 140 3.09 17.60 13.78
C ILE A 140 3.80 18.95 13.72
N LYS A 141 4.70 19.17 12.76
CA LYS A 141 5.45 20.43 12.62
C LYS A 141 4.53 21.65 12.44
N SER A 142 3.42 21.50 11.72
CA SER A 142 2.47 22.57 11.45
C SER A 142 1.42 22.78 12.53
N HIS A 143 1.49 22.05 13.64
CA HIS A 143 0.43 22.06 14.64
C HIS A 143 0.49 23.33 15.51
N ASP A 144 -0.62 24.06 15.63
CA ASP A 144 -0.72 25.35 16.34
C ASP A 144 -0.20 25.31 17.78
N MET A 145 -0.39 24.19 18.50
CA MET A 145 0.13 24.07 19.86
C MET A 145 1.66 24.11 19.94
N LEU A 146 2.39 23.68 18.90
CA LEU A 146 3.85 23.85 18.91
C LEU A 146 4.26 25.33 18.85
N HIS A 147 3.44 26.16 18.22
CA HIS A 147 3.68 27.59 18.13
C HIS A 147 3.36 28.33 19.43
N SER A 148 2.47 27.78 20.27
CA SER A 148 2.12 28.37 21.57
C SER A 148 3.01 27.88 22.73
N MET A 149 3.93 26.95 22.49
CA MET A 149 4.88 26.45 23.49
C MET A 149 6.05 27.42 23.74
N MET A 150 6.68 27.28 24.91
CA MET A 150 7.92 27.99 25.21
C MET A 150 9.00 27.61 24.19
N GLU A 151 9.87 28.57 23.84
CA GLU A 151 10.95 28.37 22.88
C GLU A 151 11.84 27.16 23.19
N ALA A 152 12.24 26.96 24.45
CA ALA A 152 13.06 25.81 24.84
C ALA A 152 12.35 24.47 24.59
N GLU A 153 11.07 24.35 24.95
CA GLU A 153 10.30 23.11 24.76
C GLU A 153 10.02 22.84 23.27
N ARG A 154 9.77 23.91 22.51
CA ARG A 154 9.57 23.84 21.05
C ARG A 154 10.84 23.36 20.35
N GLU A 155 11.99 23.88 20.73
CA GLU A 155 13.29 23.49 20.17
C GLU A 155 13.61 22.03 20.45
N GLU A 156 13.34 21.55 21.67
CA GLU A 156 13.52 20.13 22.04
C GLU A 156 12.66 19.21 21.16
N ILE A 157 11.39 19.58 20.94
CA ILE A 157 10.50 18.84 20.05
C ILE A 157 11.01 18.87 18.62
N PHE A 158 11.49 20.01 18.13
CA PHE A 158 12.01 20.13 16.77
C PHE A 158 13.27 19.27 16.56
N CYS A 159 14.16 19.22 17.55
CA CYS A 159 15.30 18.30 17.56
C CYS A 159 14.86 16.83 17.47
N TYR A 160 13.80 16.46 18.21
CA TYR A 160 13.24 15.11 18.15
C TYR A 160 12.64 14.81 16.77
N ILE A 161 11.89 15.74 16.17
CA ILE A 161 11.32 15.64 14.82
C ILE A 161 12.44 15.46 13.79
N GLN A 162 13.49 16.29 13.84
CA GLN A 162 14.63 16.17 12.92
C GLN A 162 15.27 14.79 12.99
N ARG A 163 15.47 14.26 14.20
CA ARG A 163 16.06 12.93 14.39
C ARG A 163 15.18 11.81 13.83
N VAL A 164 13.86 11.90 14.01
CA VAL A 164 12.93 10.93 13.41
C VAL A 164 12.95 11.04 11.89
N ASN A 165 12.93 12.25 11.35
CA ASN A 165 12.99 12.50 9.91
C ASN A 165 14.29 11.99 9.29
N ALA A 166 15.44 12.19 9.95
CA ALA A 166 16.74 11.69 9.52
C ALA A 166 16.75 10.15 9.44
N ARG A 167 16.15 9.47 10.42
CA ARG A 167 16.02 8.01 10.39
C ARG A 167 15.07 7.52 9.29
N LEU A 168 13.98 8.22 9.04
CA LEU A 168 13.08 7.89 7.92
C LEU A 168 13.76 8.09 6.57
N SER A 169 14.62 9.12 6.47
CA SER A 169 15.36 9.44 5.25
C SER A 169 16.40 8.39 4.85
N THR A 170 16.79 7.48 5.75
CA THR A 170 17.69 6.35 5.40
C THR A 170 16.99 5.25 4.62
N VAL A 171 15.65 5.28 4.53
CA VAL A 171 14.86 4.34 3.72
C VAL A 171 14.59 4.99 2.37
N ASP A 172 15.24 4.50 1.32
CA ASP A 172 15.00 4.95 -0.05
C ASP A 172 14.33 3.85 -0.88
N LEU A 173 13.23 4.19 -1.54
CA LEU A 173 12.37 3.27 -2.27
C LEU A 173 11.90 3.96 -3.53
N LEU A 174 12.13 3.30 -4.66
CA LEU A 174 11.79 3.83 -5.97
C LEU A 174 11.29 2.71 -6.88
N VAL A 175 10.00 2.75 -7.21
CA VAL A 175 9.38 1.85 -8.18
C VAL A 175 9.04 2.64 -9.43
N HIS A 176 9.63 2.27 -10.57
CA HIS A 176 9.34 2.89 -11.86
C HIS A 176 8.39 2.03 -12.69
N THR A 177 7.47 2.68 -13.39
CA THR A 177 6.78 2.09 -14.53
C THR A 177 7.67 2.23 -15.74
N VAL A 178 8.11 1.09 -16.31
CA VAL A 178 8.90 1.08 -17.55
C VAL A 178 7.96 1.40 -18.71
N ARG A 179 8.36 2.36 -19.54
CA ARG A 179 7.59 2.81 -20.70
C ARG A 179 8.46 2.84 -21.94
N ASP A 180 7.85 2.54 -23.08
CA ASP A 180 8.44 2.89 -24.37
C ASP A 180 8.04 4.31 -24.78
N ARG A 181 8.62 4.79 -25.90
CA ARG A 181 8.38 6.15 -26.37
C ARG A 181 6.92 6.42 -26.72
N SER A 182 6.22 5.45 -27.29
CA SER A 182 4.82 5.60 -27.68
C SER A 182 3.91 5.71 -26.45
N GLN A 183 4.23 4.95 -25.40
CA GLN A 183 3.52 5.00 -24.11
C GLN A 183 3.77 6.32 -23.38
N GLU A 184 4.98 6.87 -23.44
CA GLU A 184 5.29 8.22 -22.91
C GLU A 184 4.50 9.31 -23.64
N ASP A 185 4.45 9.26 -24.97
CA ASP A 185 3.73 10.24 -25.79
C ASP A 185 2.20 10.15 -25.51
N ALA A 186 1.67 8.94 -25.36
CA ALA A 186 0.28 8.70 -24.98
C ALA A 186 -0.05 9.27 -23.58
N LEU A 187 0.83 9.02 -22.59
CA LEU A 187 0.67 9.56 -21.23
C LEU A 187 0.74 11.10 -21.23
N SER A 188 1.65 11.69 -22.01
CA SER A 188 1.74 13.14 -22.19
C SER A 188 0.46 13.71 -22.80
N GLN A 189 -0.13 13.01 -23.77
CA GLN A 189 -1.40 13.42 -24.36
C GLN A 189 -2.55 13.37 -23.35
N ILE A 190 -2.62 12.33 -22.52
CA ILE A 190 -3.60 12.24 -21.43
C ILE A 190 -3.45 13.41 -20.45
N ASN A 191 -2.22 13.70 -20.02
CA ASN A 191 -1.97 14.80 -19.09
C ASN A 191 -2.42 16.14 -19.68
N ALA A 192 -2.11 16.41 -20.95
CA ALA A 192 -2.56 17.62 -21.62
C ALA A 192 -4.10 17.74 -21.71
N LEU A 193 -4.81 16.63 -21.91
CA LEU A 193 -6.28 16.61 -21.91
C LEU A 193 -6.86 16.91 -20.52
N ILE A 194 -6.28 16.33 -19.46
CA ILE A 194 -6.68 16.60 -18.08
C ILE A 194 -6.41 18.06 -17.71
N ASP A 195 -5.25 18.60 -18.08
CA ASP A 195 -4.88 19.98 -17.77
C ASP A 195 -5.77 20.98 -18.54
N MET A 196 -6.12 20.68 -19.79
CA MET A 196 -7.09 21.46 -20.55
C MET A 196 -8.47 21.46 -19.88
N MET A 197 -8.93 20.31 -19.39
CA MET A 197 -10.18 20.22 -18.63
C MET A 197 -10.14 21.10 -17.37
N ILE A 198 -9.05 21.09 -16.62
CA ILE A 198 -8.90 21.89 -15.39
C ILE A 198 -8.85 23.40 -15.70
N THR A 199 -8.22 23.79 -16.81
CA THR A 199 -8.00 25.20 -17.19
C THR A 199 -9.19 25.86 -17.89
N ILE A 200 -10.21 25.11 -18.33
CA ILE A 200 -11.44 25.66 -18.93
C ILE A 200 -12.16 26.64 -17.98
N GLY A 201 -11.98 26.51 -16.66
CA GLY A 201 -12.48 27.46 -15.66
C GLY A 201 -13.99 27.41 -15.39
N ASP A 202 -14.77 26.75 -16.26
CA ASP A 202 -16.17 26.42 -16.02
C ASP A 202 -16.29 25.10 -15.24
N PRO A 203 -16.80 25.12 -13.99
CA PRO A 203 -16.91 23.93 -13.15
C PRO A 203 -17.92 22.90 -13.69
N VAL A 204 -18.95 23.32 -14.41
CA VAL A 204 -19.96 22.42 -14.99
C VAL A 204 -19.38 21.67 -16.18
N LEU A 205 -18.73 22.38 -17.10
CA LEU A 205 -18.08 21.76 -18.26
C LEU A 205 -16.91 20.87 -17.85
N SER A 206 -16.12 21.30 -16.86
CA SER A 206 -15.02 20.50 -16.31
C SER A 206 -15.54 19.19 -15.70
N ARG A 207 -16.64 19.25 -14.94
CA ARG A 207 -17.30 18.06 -14.38
C ARG A 207 -17.77 17.12 -15.49
N GLN A 208 -18.46 17.65 -16.49
CA GLN A 208 -18.95 16.84 -17.61
C GLN A 208 -17.80 16.14 -18.34
N ARG A 209 -16.71 16.86 -18.67
CA ARG A 209 -15.52 16.28 -19.31
C ARG A 209 -14.83 15.22 -18.44
N CYS A 210 -14.72 15.47 -17.14
CA CYS A 210 -14.17 14.51 -16.20
C CYS A 210 -14.99 13.20 -16.19
N GLN A 211 -16.32 13.31 -16.31
CA GLN A 211 -17.20 12.14 -16.40
C GLN A 211 -16.97 11.36 -17.71
N GLN A 212 -16.82 12.05 -18.85
CA GLN A 212 -16.54 11.40 -20.13
C GLN A 212 -15.19 10.67 -20.11
N TYR A 213 -14.18 11.22 -19.44
CA TYR A 213 -12.88 10.58 -19.23
C TYR A 213 -12.96 9.37 -18.29
N LEU A 214 -13.73 9.46 -17.21
CA LEU A 214 -14.00 8.33 -16.32
C LEU A 214 -14.71 7.19 -17.05
N ASN A 215 -15.66 7.51 -17.93
CA ASN A 215 -16.36 6.51 -18.74
C ASN A 215 -15.39 5.77 -19.68
N ALA A 216 -14.36 6.46 -20.21
CA ALA A 216 -13.30 5.84 -21.00
C ALA A 216 -12.38 4.91 -20.17
N CYS A 217 -12.29 5.11 -18.86
CA CYS A 217 -11.48 4.27 -17.95
C CYS A 217 -12.22 3.01 -17.47
N CYS A 218 -13.52 2.88 -17.76
CA CYS A 218 -14.31 1.72 -17.35
C CYS A 218 -14.26 0.64 -18.43
N SER A 219 -13.82 -0.56 -18.05
CA SER A 219 -14.12 -1.75 -18.83
C SER A 219 -15.60 -2.13 -18.63
N ALA A 220 -16.19 -2.86 -19.58
CA ALA A 220 -17.60 -3.27 -19.52
C ALA A 220 -17.97 -4.02 -18.21
N ALA A 221 -17.00 -4.60 -17.50
CA ALA A 221 -17.18 -5.34 -16.25
C ALA A 221 -17.25 -4.43 -15.00
N GLU A 222 -16.69 -3.23 -15.02
CA GLU A 222 -16.60 -2.35 -13.83
C GLU A 222 -17.76 -1.35 -13.70
N ALA A 223 -18.67 -1.31 -14.68
CA ALA A 223 -19.88 -0.49 -14.62
C ALA A 223 -20.89 -0.94 -13.53
N SER A 224 -20.70 -2.12 -12.93
CA SER A 224 -21.59 -2.69 -11.91
C SER A 224 -21.24 -2.29 -10.47
N SER A 225 -20.07 -1.72 -10.18
CA SER A 225 -19.60 -1.49 -8.80
C SER A 225 -19.51 0.00 -8.39
N SER A 226 -19.83 0.94 -9.27
CA SER A 226 -19.67 2.38 -9.03
C SER A 226 -20.87 3.03 -8.33
N TYR A 227 -21.32 2.48 -7.20
CA TYR A 227 -22.33 3.15 -6.36
C TYR A 227 -21.71 4.08 -5.30
N GLU A 228 -20.39 4.04 -5.12
CA GLU A 228 -19.72 4.76 -4.02
C GLU A 228 -19.48 6.25 -4.28
N TYR A 229 -19.60 6.72 -5.53
CA TYR A 229 -19.29 8.12 -5.91
C TYR A 229 -20.39 8.87 -6.66
N GLY A 230 -21.63 8.35 -6.68
CA GLY A 230 -22.76 9.00 -7.35
C GLY A 230 -22.59 9.10 -8.86
N VAL A 231 -22.03 8.05 -9.48
CA VAL A 231 -21.98 7.94 -10.95
C VAL A 231 -23.36 7.46 -11.40
N ASP A 232 -24.21 8.38 -11.83
CA ASP A 232 -25.53 8.07 -12.36
C ASP A 232 -25.45 7.02 -13.48
N MET A 233 -26.35 6.04 -13.42
CA MET A 233 -26.45 4.89 -14.31
C MET A 233 -27.11 5.28 -15.65
N ASP A 234 -26.58 6.33 -16.25
CA ASP A 234 -26.67 6.63 -17.68
C ASP A 234 -25.26 7.04 -18.06
N ALA A 235 -24.42 6.05 -18.38
CA ALA A 235 -23.01 6.28 -18.71
C ALA A 235 -22.98 7.13 -19.98
N GLY A 236 -22.94 8.46 -19.79
CA GLY A 236 -22.95 9.45 -20.84
C GLY A 236 -21.79 9.27 -21.84
N PRO A 237 -21.68 10.16 -22.84
CA PRO A 237 -20.76 9.98 -23.95
C PRO A 237 -19.31 9.71 -23.50
N VAL A 238 -18.62 8.82 -24.18
CA VAL A 238 -17.18 8.55 -23.98
C VAL A 238 -16.38 9.51 -24.86
N ASP A 239 -15.34 10.13 -24.31
CA ASP A 239 -14.40 10.92 -25.12
C ASP A 239 -13.44 9.98 -25.87
N LYS A 240 -13.66 9.83 -27.18
CA LYS A 240 -12.89 8.91 -28.03
C LYS A 240 -11.42 9.29 -28.18
N LYS A 241 -11.09 10.59 -28.09
CA LYS A 241 -9.70 11.03 -28.14
C LYS A 241 -8.97 10.63 -26.86
N PHE A 242 -9.62 10.81 -25.72
CA PHE A 242 -9.09 10.37 -24.43
C PHE A 242 -8.98 8.85 -24.36
N GLU A 243 -10.01 8.11 -24.77
CA GLU A 243 -10.00 6.64 -24.81
C GLU A 243 -8.84 6.09 -25.65
N SER A 244 -8.64 6.64 -26.86
CA SER A 244 -7.53 6.22 -27.74
C SER A 244 -6.16 6.47 -27.11
N ALA A 245 -5.96 7.61 -26.45
CA ALA A 245 -4.70 7.92 -25.76
C ALA A 245 -4.51 7.02 -24.52
N LEU A 246 -5.58 6.73 -23.79
CA LEU A 246 -5.57 5.90 -22.59
C LEU A 246 -5.16 4.46 -22.91
N LEU A 247 -5.69 3.89 -24.01
CA LEU A 247 -5.32 2.55 -24.48
C LEU A 247 -3.84 2.44 -24.90
N GLY A 248 -3.20 3.56 -25.28
CA GLY A 248 -1.78 3.62 -25.56
C GLY A 248 -0.89 3.67 -24.32
N CYS A 249 -1.46 3.84 -23.12
CA CYS A 249 -0.71 3.88 -21.86
C CYS A 249 -0.53 2.46 -21.26
N THR A 250 0.42 2.32 -20.35
CA THR A 250 0.58 1.07 -19.56
C THR A 250 -0.64 0.82 -18.66
N LEU A 251 -0.87 -0.44 -18.26
CA LEU A 251 -1.96 -0.76 -17.33
C LEU A 251 -1.83 -0.04 -15.97
N ASP A 252 -0.60 0.18 -15.50
CA ASP A 252 -0.34 0.95 -14.28
C ASP A 252 -0.76 2.41 -14.44
N ASP A 253 -0.44 3.02 -15.58
CA ASP A 253 -0.86 4.39 -15.90
C ASP A 253 -2.37 4.50 -15.99
N GLN A 254 -3.04 3.58 -16.67
CA GLN A 254 -4.50 3.59 -16.79
C GLN A 254 -5.18 3.56 -15.42
N LYS A 255 -4.69 2.73 -14.50
CA LYS A 255 -5.16 2.68 -13.09
C LYS A 255 -4.90 3.99 -12.36
N ASN A 256 -3.71 4.56 -12.50
CA ASN A 256 -3.34 5.81 -11.84
C ASN A 256 -4.13 7.02 -12.37
N ILE A 257 -4.33 7.08 -13.69
CA ILE A 257 -5.16 8.09 -14.36
C ILE A 257 -6.61 7.99 -13.86
N LYS A 258 -7.17 6.79 -13.78
CA LYS A 258 -8.52 6.57 -13.23
C LYS A 258 -8.64 7.09 -11.79
N LYS A 259 -7.69 6.74 -10.91
CA LYS A 259 -7.65 7.24 -9.52
C LYS A 259 -7.57 8.78 -9.48
N ARG A 260 -6.73 9.38 -10.33
CA ARG A 260 -6.60 10.85 -10.44
C ARG A 260 -7.92 11.50 -10.85
N LEU A 261 -8.60 10.95 -11.85
CA LEU A 261 -9.90 11.45 -12.32
C LEU A 261 -11.00 11.31 -11.26
N GLN A 262 -11.03 10.20 -10.51
CA GLN A 262 -12.00 10.01 -9.42
C GLN A 262 -11.82 11.06 -8.32
N ALA A 263 -10.58 11.36 -7.93
CA ALA A 263 -10.28 12.41 -6.97
C ALA A 263 -10.69 13.81 -7.49
N LEU A 264 -10.38 14.10 -8.76
CA LEU A 264 -10.79 15.34 -9.42
C LEU A 264 -12.31 15.48 -9.49
N MET A 265 -13.03 14.41 -9.82
CA MET A 265 -14.50 14.39 -9.85
C MET A 265 -15.08 14.74 -8.47
N GLY A 266 -14.54 14.14 -7.41
CA GLY A 266 -14.93 14.47 -6.03
C GLY A 266 -14.76 15.94 -5.68
N TYR A 267 -13.73 16.60 -6.24
CA TYR A 267 -13.52 18.04 -6.09
C TYR A 267 -14.51 18.87 -6.91
N LEU A 268 -14.70 18.53 -8.19
CA LEU A 268 -15.60 19.25 -9.12
C LEU A 268 -17.07 19.17 -8.67
N ASN A 269 -17.50 18.04 -8.10
CA ASN A 269 -18.83 17.89 -7.51
C ASN A 269 -19.04 18.90 -6.37
N LYS A 270 -18.05 19.04 -5.47
CA LYS A 270 -18.12 20.02 -4.37
C LYS A 270 -18.14 21.47 -4.87
N GLN A 271 -17.45 21.78 -5.96
CA GLN A 271 -17.47 23.12 -6.56
C GLN A 271 -18.81 23.43 -7.23
N THR A 272 -19.41 22.46 -7.94
CA THR A 272 -20.68 22.69 -8.63
C THR A 272 -21.84 22.87 -7.64
N ILE A 273 -21.84 22.16 -6.51
CA ILE A 273 -22.91 22.25 -5.49
C ILE A 273 -22.89 23.63 -4.77
N ARG A 274 -21.78 24.36 -4.79
CA ARG A 274 -21.61 25.66 -4.11
C ARG A 274 -21.95 26.88 -4.97
N ASN A 275 -22.24 26.69 -6.26
CA ASN A 275 -22.68 27.74 -7.17
C ASN A 275 -24.19 27.60 -7.43
#